data_AF-A0A7S1P8K3-F1
#
_entry.id   AF-A0A7S1P8K3-F1
#
_cell.length_a   1.000
_cell.length_b   1.000
_cell.length_c   1.000
_cell.angle_alpha   90.00
_cell.angle_beta   90.00
_cell.angle_gamma   90.00
#
_symmetry.space_group_name_H-M   'P 1'
#
loop_
_entity.id
_entity.type
_entity.pdbx_description
1 polymer ?
#
loop_
_entity_poly.entity_id
_entity_poly.type
_entity_poly.pdbx_seq_one_letter_code
_entity_poly.pdbx_strand_id
1 'polypeptide(L)'
;LRELVKFMRECRENKAMAMLTLQTPKGLDSYTRKHVNDFALILNTWKDVPVFLRWNHEMNGSWNSWGQQPELYKTKWEEFASVMRRLAQQVAMVWTPNQEW
;
A
#
# COMPACT_ATOMS: atom_id res chain seq x y z
N LEU A 1 -6.72 9.93 -7.31
CA LEU A 1 -7.81 8.97 -7.60
C LEU A 1 -8.03 8.72 -9.09
N ARG A 2 -8.08 9.77 -9.95
CA ARG A 2 -8.26 9.61 -11.41
C ARG A 2 -7.24 8.63 -12.03
N GLU A 3 -5.95 8.82 -11.76
CA GLU A 3 -4.89 7.96 -12.29
C GLU A 3 -4.99 6.51 -11.79
N LEU A 4 -5.33 6.31 -10.52
CA LEU A 4 -5.57 4.98 -9.96
C LEU A 4 -6.71 4.27 -10.71
N VAL A 5 -7.84 4.95 -10.92
CA VAL A 5 -8.99 4.38 -11.64
C VAL A 5 -8.63 4.00 -13.07
N LYS A 6 -7.87 4.85 -13.76
CA LYS A 6 -7.38 4.57 -15.11
C LYS A 6 -6.49 3.32 -15.10
N PHE A 7 -5.50 3.27 -14.21
CA PHE A 7 -4.58 2.13 -14.10
C PHE A 7 -5.29 0.81 -13.74
N MET A 8 -6.23 0.83 -12.79
CA MET A 8 -6.99 -0.37 -12.42
C MET A 8 -7.86 -0.88 -13.57
N ARG A 9 -8.45 0.03 -14.36
CA ARG A 9 -9.19 -0.34 -15.58
C ARG A 9 -8.28 -1.00 -16.60
N GLU A 10 -7.11 -0.43 -16.87
CA GLU A 10 -6.13 -0.99 -17.80
C GLU A 10 -5.67 -2.38 -17.33
N CYS A 11 -5.42 -2.58 -16.03
CA CYS A 11 -5.08 -3.89 -15.49
C CYS A 11 -6.21 -4.91 -15.74
N ARG A 12 -7.46 -4.53 -15.45
CA ARG A 12 -8.62 -5.39 -15.69
C ARG A 12 -8.76 -5.79 -17.16
N GLU A 13 -8.70 -4.82 -18.07
CA GLU A 13 -8.87 -5.03 -19.51
C GLU A 13 -7.78 -5.94 -20.10
N ASN A 14 -6.56 -5.84 -19.55
CA ASN A 14 -5.42 -6.64 -19.99
C ASN A 14 -5.21 -7.93 -19.18
N LYS A 15 -6.10 -8.26 -18.22
CA LYS A 15 -5.96 -9.40 -17.29
C LYS A 15 -4.61 -9.39 -16.54
N ALA A 16 -4.12 -8.19 -16.24
CA ALA A 16 -2.89 -7.98 -15.50
C ALA A 16 -3.15 -7.85 -13.99
N MET A 17 -2.11 -8.06 -13.20
CA MET A 17 -2.10 -7.77 -11.77
C MET A 17 -1.54 -6.36 -11.54
N ALA A 18 -2.21 -5.57 -10.70
CA ALA A 18 -1.81 -4.22 -10.39
C ALA A 18 -0.70 -4.22 -9.34
N MET A 19 0.39 -3.46 -9.54
CA MET A 19 1.36 -3.17 -8.48
C MET A 19 1.32 -1.70 -8.12
N LEU A 20 0.89 -1.40 -6.89
CA LEU A 20 0.75 -0.05 -6.38
C LEU A 20 1.85 0.24 -5.37
N THR A 21 2.66 1.28 -5.63
CA THR A 21 3.56 1.83 -4.61
C THR A 21 2.84 2.97 -3.89
N LEU A 22 2.59 2.81 -2.59
CA LEU A 22 1.97 3.83 -1.76
C LEU A 22 3.01 4.41 -0.80
N GLN A 23 3.20 5.72 -0.84
CA GLN A 23 4.21 6.43 -0.05
C GLN A 23 3.54 7.47 0.87
N THR A 24 4.08 7.63 2.07
CA THR A 24 3.65 8.65 3.03
C THR A 24 4.79 9.66 3.25
N PRO A 25 5.04 10.60 2.29
CA PRO A 25 6.19 11.49 2.34
C PRO A 25 6.20 12.43 3.56
N LYS A 26 5.05 12.63 4.21
CA LYS A 26 4.94 13.39 5.46
C LYS A 26 5.20 12.55 6.73
N GLY A 27 5.68 11.31 6.59
CA GLY A 27 5.99 10.39 7.69
C GLY A 27 4.85 9.43 8.05
N LEU A 28 5.14 8.48 8.95
CA LEU A 28 4.25 7.38 9.33
C LEU A 28 3.01 7.81 10.15
N ASP A 29 3.03 9.02 10.71
CA ASP A 29 1.89 9.61 11.44
C ASP A 29 1.08 10.59 10.60
N SER A 30 1.39 10.73 9.30
CA SER A 30 0.70 11.67 8.43
C SER A 30 -0.70 11.23 7.98
N TYR A 31 -1.16 10.07 8.44
CA TYR A 31 -2.44 9.50 8.07
C TYR A 31 -3.11 8.84 9.28
N THR A 32 -4.42 8.68 9.19
CA THR A 32 -5.24 8.03 10.20
C THR A 32 -5.71 6.67 9.71
N ARG A 33 -6.14 5.81 10.62
CA ARG A 33 -6.80 4.55 10.28
C ARG A 33 -8.02 4.74 9.37
N LYS A 34 -8.71 5.89 9.46
CA LYS A 34 -9.82 6.23 8.55
C LYS A 34 -9.32 6.33 7.11
N HIS A 35 -8.19 7.00 6.86
CA HIS A 35 -7.61 7.07 5.51
C HIS A 35 -7.27 5.68 4.95
N VAL A 36 -6.76 4.77 5.80
CA VAL A 36 -6.48 3.37 5.39
C VAL A 36 -7.77 2.64 5.03
N ASN A 37 -8.82 2.77 5.84
CA ASN A 37 -10.13 2.18 5.56
C ASN A 37 -10.72 2.72 4.25
N ASP A 38 -10.72 4.04 4.06
CA ASP A 38 -11.24 4.68 2.85
C ASP A 38 -10.48 4.18 1.61
N PHE A 39 -9.14 4.06 1.70
CA PHE A 39 -8.31 3.54 0.62
C PHE A 39 -8.62 2.06 0.31
N ALA A 40 -8.78 1.23 1.34
CA ALA A 40 -9.16 -0.17 1.15
C ALA A 40 -10.54 -0.31 0.50
N LEU A 41 -11.52 0.52 0.90
CA LEU A 41 -12.85 0.52 0.27
C LEU A 41 -12.79 0.92 -1.20
N ILE A 42 -11.93 1.88 -1.56
CA ILE A 42 -11.68 2.22 -2.97
C ILE A 42 -11.11 1.02 -3.72
N LEU A 43 -10.08 0.35 -3.19
CA LEU A 43 -9.51 -0.83 -3.82
C LEU A 43 -10.55 -1.95 -3.97
N ASN A 44 -11.40 -2.17 -2.97
CA ASN A 44 -12.46 -3.18 -2.97
C ASN A 44 -13.50 -3.00 -4.10
N THR A 45 -13.62 -1.80 -4.68
CA THR A 45 -14.44 -1.59 -5.90
C THR A 45 -13.89 -2.34 -7.13
N TRP A 46 -12.63 -2.79 -7.07
CA TRP A 46 -11.90 -3.54 -8.09
C TRP A 46 -11.60 -4.97 -7.63
N LYS A 47 -12.59 -5.65 -7.05
CA LYS A 47 -12.45 -7.01 -6.49
C LYS A 47 -11.95 -8.07 -7.49
N ASP A 48 -12.09 -7.80 -8.78
CA ASP A 48 -11.68 -8.66 -9.90
C ASP A 48 -10.24 -8.42 -10.38
N VAL A 49 -9.54 -7.42 -9.82
CA VAL A 49 -8.14 -7.12 -10.15
C VAL A 49 -7.26 -7.46 -8.96
N PRO A 50 -6.36 -8.46 -9.06
CA PRO A 50 -5.38 -8.71 -8.00
C PRO A 50 -4.42 -7.52 -7.85
N VAL A 51 -4.15 -7.13 -6.62
CA VAL A 51 -3.31 -5.97 -6.29
C VAL A 51 -2.15 -6.37 -5.40
N PHE A 52 -0.93 -6.08 -5.83
CA PHE A 52 0.25 -6.01 -4.97
C PHE A 52 0.39 -4.59 -4.43
N LEU A 53 0.19 -4.40 -3.13
CA LEU A 53 0.36 -3.11 -2.46
C LEU A 53 1.72 -3.03 -1.77
N ARG A 54 2.63 -2.31 -2.40
CA ARG A 54 3.97 -2.01 -1.91
C ARG A 54 3.94 -0.70 -1.11
N TRP A 55 3.55 -0.80 0.15
CA TRP A 55 3.42 0.34 1.06
C TRP A 55 4.76 0.68 1.70
N ASN A 56 5.17 1.95 1.63
CA ASN A 56 6.36 2.51 2.28
C ASN A 56 7.60 1.62 2.18
N HIS A 57 7.95 1.24 0.94
CA HIS A 57 9.16 0.46 0.61
C HIS A 57 10.47 1.09 1.15
N GLU A 58 11.53 0.27 1.20
CA GLU A 58 12.90 0.72 1.53
C GLU A 58 13.02 1.42 2.89
N MET A 59 12.21 0.96 3.85
CA MET A 59 12.16 1.47 5.21
C MET A 59 13.45 1.25 6.02
N ASN A 60 14.32 0.35 5.56
CA ASN A 60 15.66 0.17 6.09
C ASN A 60 16.64 1.26 5.63
N GLY A 61 16.30 2.07 4.62
CA GLY A 61 17.08 3.25 4.24
C GLY A 61 16.81 4.47 5.12
N SER A 62 17.67 5.49 5.03
CA SER A 62 17.53 6.79 5.72
C SER A 62 17.03 7.92 4.82
N TRP A 63 16.77 7.65 3.53
CA TRP A 63 16.39 8.66 2.53
C TRP A 63 14.89 8.99 2.50
N ASN A 64 14.06 8.17 3.13
CA ASN A 64 12.60 8.36 3.18
C ASN A 64 12.14 8.77 4.58
N SER A 65 11.08 9.59 4.67
CA SER A 65 10.51 10.03 5.96
C SER A 65 9.86 8.92 6.79
N TRP A 66 9.66 7.73 6.21
CA TRP A 66 9.22 6.52 6.88
C TRP A 66 10.35 5.54 7.21
N GLY A 67 11.60 5.90 6.89
CA GLY A 67 12.78 5.07 7.16
C GLY A 67 13.23 5.12 8.62
N GLN A 68 14.11 4.18 9.00
CA GLN A 68 14.82 4.14 10.29
C GLN A 68 13.91 4.22 11.55
N GLN A 69 12.67 3.73 11.45
CA GLN A 69 11.67 3.77 12.52
C GLN A 69 11.05 2.36 12.73
N PRO A 70 11.83 1.35 13.16
CA PRO A 70 11.43 -0.06 13.08
C PRO A 70 10.14 -0.38 13.86
N GLU A 71 9.99 0.12 15.09
CA GLU A 71 8.81 -0.15 15.92
C GLU A 71 7.54 0.52 15.37
N LEU A 72 7.65 1.79 14.96
CA LEU A 72 6.53 2.51 14.36
C LEU A 72 6.15 1.89 13.00
N TYR A 73 7.14 1.51 12.19
CA TYR A 73 6.91 0.88 10.90
C TYR A 73 6.14 -0.45 11.05
N LYS A 74 6.56 -1.33 11.97
CA LYS A 74 5.85 -2.59 12.25
C LYS A 74 4.41 -2.34 12.68
N THR A 75 4.19 -1.44 13.64
CA THR A 75 2.85 -1.08 14.12
C THR A 75 1.94 -0.61 12.98
N LYS A 76 2.46 0.27 12.12
CA LYS A 76 1.71 0.83 10.98
C LYS A 76 1.49 -0.20 9.86
N TRP A 77 2.46 -1.09 9.64
CA TRP A 77 2.34 -2.21 8.72
C TRP A 77 1.21 -3.15 9.12
N GLU A 78 1.16 -3.55 10.40
CA GLU A 78 0.10 -4.39 10.95
C GLU A 78 -1.28 -3.73 10.81
N GLU A 79 -1.38 -2.42 11.07
CA GLU A 79 -2.61 -1.67 10.84
C GLU A 79 -3.04 -1.78 9.36
N PHE A 80 -2.15 -1.45 8.42
CA PHE A 80 -2.44 -1.48 6.98
C PHE A 80 -2.85 -2.88 6.52
N ALA A 81 -2.06 -3.90 6.89
CA ALA A 81 -2.31 -5.28 6.51
C ALA A 81 -3.62 -5.82 7.09
N SER A 82 -3.96 -5.46 8.34
CA SER A 82 -5.24 -5.86 8.96
C SER A 82 -6.44 -5.25 8.24
N VAL A 83 -6.34 -4.00 7.81
CA VAL A 83 -7.42 -3.30 7.09
C VAL A 83 -7.58 -3.90 5.69
N MET A 84 -6.50 -4.13 4.95
CA MET A 84 -6.55 -4.75 3.62
C MET A 84 -7.14 -6.15 3.68
N ARG A 85 -6.67 -6.99 4.61
CA ARG A 85 -7.22 -8.34 4.82
C ARG A 85 -8.72 -8.34 5.09
N ARG A 86 -9.23 -7.34 5.82
CA ARG A 86 -10.66 -7.25 6.16
C ARG A 86 -11.51 -6.69 5.03
N LEU A 87 -11.04 -5.62 4.37
CA LEU A 87 -11.87 -4.79 3.49
C LEU A 87 -11.57 -4.96 2.00
N ALA A 88 -10.40 -5.48 1.61
CA ALA A 88 -9.96 -5.60 0.22
C ALA A 88 -9.14 -6.89 0.03
N GLN A 89 -9.81 -8.04 0.03
CA GLN A 89 -9.18 -9.37 0.06
C GLN A 89 -8.34 -9.71 -1.17
N GLN A 90 -8.56 -9.01 -2.30
CA GLN A 90 -7.76 -9.12 -3.52
C GLN A 90 -6.39 -8.41 -3.42
N VAL A 91 -6.11 -7.73 -2.31
CA VAL A 91 -4.86 -7.01 -2.06
C VAL A 91 -3.87 -7.89 -1.27
N ALA A 92 -2.70 -8.12 -1.86
CA ALA A 92 -1.53 -8.66 -1.19
C ALA A 92 -0.59 -7.51 -0.76
N MET A 93 -0.29 -7.41 0.53
CA MET A 93 0.73 -6.49 1.04
C MET A 93 2.13 -7.00 0.68
N VAL A 94 3.03 -6.13 0.22
CA VAL A 94 4.39 -6.52 -0.21
C VAL A 94 5.47 -5.86 0.66
N TRP A 95 6.20 -6.67 1.44
CA TRP A 95 7.30 -6.23 2.29
C TRP A 95 8.58 -6.10 1.46
N THR A 96 9.10 -4.88 1.30
CA THR A 96 10.21 -4.61 0.36
C THR A 96 11.30 -3.72 0.97
N PRO A 97 12.24 -4.29 1.75
CA PRO A 97 13.47 -3.58 2.13
C PRO A 97 14.38 -3.36 0.91
N ASN A 98 15.22 -2.34 0.96
CA ASN A 98 16.32 -2.15 0.01
C ASN A 98 17.42 -3.20 0.29
N GLN A 99 18.19 -3.55 -0.74
CA GLN A 99 19.25 -4.55 -0.64
C GLN A 99 20.53 -4.04 0.05
N GLU A 100 20.78 -2.73 0.06
CA GLU A 100 21.93 -2.06 0.73
C GLU A 100 23.34 -2.39 0.18
N TRP A 101 23.48 -3.07 -0.98
CA TRP A 101 24.76 -3.33 -1.65
C TRP A 101 24.81 -2.81 -3.08
#